data_AF-X1AR64-F1
#
_entry.id   AF-X1AR64-F1
#
_cell.length_a   1.000
_cell.length_b   1.000
_cell.length_c   1.000
_cell.angle_alpha   90.00
_cell.angle_beta   90.00
_cell.angle_gamma   90.00
#
_symmetry.space_group_name_H-M   'P 1'
#
loop_
_entity.id
_entity.type
_entity.pdbx_description
1 polymer ?
#
loop_
_entity_poly.entity_id
_entity_poly.type
_entity_poly.pdbx_seq_one_letter_code
_entity_poly.pdbx_strand_id
1 'polypeptide(L)'
;FSFLKLKYIISFLLLITVIFLLIDLPSFLLKDSDDVLKNFDNYIVEVFNFNISIIFLCCSIIFYLLSLFKVENSKIELENPPYKASKEGSIKIGRILRGASKKYNFFLSIKDLEKHMFICGSTGTGKSNFIQNFLINFSKLYNKPFFLVEFKGEYHFLQDKLKDLLILWPGENFSINIFDPLGANPKIHAERIFDILKSGQFLDDSAEYSPQMEKVLIDILTVVCENKDRQSWDGFKDCCTIIRYSNIP
;
A
#
# COMPACT_ATOMS: atom_id res chain seq x y z
N PHE A 1 -17.72 20.60 1.23
CA PHE A 1 -18.37 20.83 2.54
C PHE A 1 -18.05 19.66 3.45
N SER A 2 -17.31 19.88 4.55
CA SER A 2 -16.85 18.78 5.41
C SER A 2 -18.02 18.22 6.24
N PHE A 3 -18.05 16.90 6.44
CA PHE A 3 -19.10 16.20 7.19
C PHE A 3 -19.20 16.71 8.65
N LEU A 4 -18.06 17.10 9.25
CA LEU A 4 -18.01 17.79 10.54
C LEU A 4 -18.85 19.07 10.55
N LYS A 5 -18.70 19.95 9.55
CA LYS A 5 -19.48 21.19 9.48
C LYS A 5 -20.99 20.93 9.39
N LEU A 6 -21.40 19.87 8.68
CA LEU A 6 -22.81 19.49 8.58
C LEU A 6 -23.35 18.95 9.90
N LYS A 7 -22.57 18.14 10.63
CA LYS A 7 -22.93 17.65 11.97
C LYS A 7 -23.13 18.79 12.98
N TYR A 8 -22.27 19.81 12.97
CA TYR A 8 -22.43 21.00 13.82
C TYR A 8 -23.72 21.77 13.49
N ILE A 9 -24.05 21.92 12.21
CA ILE A 9 -25.30 22.58 11.79
C ILE A 9 -26.53 21.79 12.26
N ILE A 10 -26.54 20.46 12.09
CA ILE A 10 -27.64 19.60 12.56
C ILE A 10 -27.80 19.71 14.08
N SER A 11 -26.70 19.60 14.82
CA SER A 11 -26.71 19.69 16.28
C SER A 11 -27.17 21.06 16.78
N PHE A 12 -26.77 22.13 16.10
CA PHE A 12 -27.19 23.50 16.43
C PHE A 12 -28.69 23.72 16.18
N LEU A 13 -29.20 23.25 15.03
CA LEU A 13 -30.63 23.34 14.71
C LEU A 13 -31.48 22.55 15.72
N LEU A 14 -31.07 21.33 16.07
CA LEU A 14 -31.76 20.52 17.09
C LEU A 14 -31.76 21.20 18.46
N LEU A 15 -30.64 21.79 18.88
CA LEU A 15 -30.55 22.52 20.15
C LEU A 15 -31.54 23.69 20.19
N ILE A 16 -31.59 24.49 19.12
CA ILE A 16 -32.53 25.60 18.98
C ILE A 16 -33.98 25.10 19.06
N THR A 17 -34.31 24.03 18.33
CA THR A 17 -35.65 23.44 18.37
C THR A 17 -36.06 23.02 19.78
N VAL A 18 -35.17 22.36 20.53
CA VAL A 18 -35.43 21.94 21.92
C VAL A 18 -35.68 23.14 22.83
N ILE A 19 -34.91 24.22 22.67
CA ILE A 19 -35.08 25.45 23.48
C ILE A 19 -36.46 26.06 23.24
N PHE A 20 -36.86 26.24 21.98
CA PHE A 20 -38.18 26.81 21.65
C PHE A 20 -39.32 25.92 22.15
N LEU A 21 -39.22 24.60 21.95
CA LEU A 21 -40.23 23.67 22.45
C LEU A 21 -40.35 23.70 23.97
N LEU A 22 -39.25 23.77 24.73
CA LEU A 22 -39.31 23.84 26.19
C LEU A 22 -39.97 25.12 26.71
N ILE A 23 -39.79 26.24 26.00
CA ILE A 23 -40.37 27.54 26.36
C ILE A 23 -41.88 27.56 26.07
N ASP A 24 -42.29 27.08 24.89
CA ASP A 24 -43.66 27.29 24.40
C ASP A 24 -44.62 26.14 24.72
N LEU A 25 -44.12 24.90 24.88
CA LEU A 25 -44.97 23.71 25.13
C LEU A 25 -45.87 23.82 26.37
N PRO A 26 -45.44 24.39 27.52
CA PRO A 26 -46.32 24.56 28.68
C PRO A 26 -47.55 25.43 28.37
N SER A 27 -47.38 26.46 27.54
CA SER A 27 -48.47 27.37 27.14
C SER A 27 -49.54 26.66 26.32
N PHE A 28 -49.15 25.67 25.50
CA PHE A 28 -50.07 24.88 24.69
C PHE A 28 -50.66 23.66 25.42
N LEU A 29 -49.98 23.13 26.44
CA LEU A 29 -50.48 21.98 27.22
C LEU A 29 -51.49 22.37 28.31
N LEU A 30 -51.37 23.58 28.87
CA LEU A 30 -52.19 24.03 29.99
C LEU A 30 -53.43 24.83 29.58
N LYS A 31 -53.52 25.24 28.31
CA LYS A 31 -54.58 26.14 27.82
C LYS A 31 -55.48 25.42 26.82
N ASP A 32 -56.77 25.71 26.91
CA ASP A 32 -57.78 25.16 26.00
C ASP A 32 -57.60 25.75 24.59
N SER A 33 -57.74 24.92 23.55
CA SER A 33 -57.53 25.35 22.16
C SER A 33 -58.50 26.46 21.75
N ASP A 34 -59.71 26.44 22.29
CA ASP A 34 -60.73 27.44 22.01
C ASP A 34 -60.39 28.82 22.63
N ASP A 35 -59.64 28.84 23.74
CA ASP A 35 -59.18 30.08 24.37
C ASP A 35 -58.02 30.72 23.58
N VAL A 36 -57.08 29.90 23.11
CA VAL A 36 -55.97 30.36 22.26
C VAL A 36 -56.48 30.95 20.95
N LEU A 37 -57.52 30.34 20.35
CA LEU A 37 -58.13 30.85 19.11
C LEU A 37 -58.92 32.15 19.31
N LYS A 38 -59.65 32.30 20.41
CA LYS A 38 -60.41 33.53 20.70
C LYS A 38 -59.53 34.70 21.09
N ASN A 39 -58.40 34.44 21.75
CA ASN A 39 -57.46 35.45 22.24
C ASN A 39 -56.14 35.42 21.44
N PHE A 40 -56.21 35.13 20.14
CA PHE A 40 -55.04 34.89 19.29
C PHE A 40 -53.97 35.98 19.38
N ASP A 41 -54.37 37.26 19.45
CA ASP A 41 -53.44 38.40 19.54
C ASP A 41 -52.48 38.30 20.73
N ASN A 42 -52.92 37.70 21.83
CA ASN A 42 -52.09 37.49 23.03
C ASN A 42 -51.12 36.31 22.89
N TYR A 43 -51.29 35.45 21.88
CA TYR A 43 -50.53 34.22 21.66
C TYR A 43 -49.71 34.21 20.36
N ILE A 44 -49.68 35.34 19.65
CA ILE A 44 -49.00 35.45 18.35
C ILE A 44 -47.53 35.02 18.46
N VAL A 45 -46.85 35.40 19.54
CA VAL A 45 -45.42 35.13 19.72
C VAL A 45 -45.17 33.64 19.95
N GLU A 46 -45.96 33.00 20.81
CA GLU A 46 -45.87 31.57 21.13
C GLU A 46 -46.20 30.71 19.91
N VAL A 47 -47.25 31.07 19.16
CA VAL A 47 -47.62 30.38 17.91
C VAL A 47 -46.51 30.54 16.88
N PHE A 48 -45.93 31.73 16.74
CA PHE A 48 -44.85 31.97 15.79
C PHE A 48 -43.58 31.19 16.15
N ASN A 49 -43.16 31.21 17.40
CA ASN A 49 -41.99 30.47 17.89
C ASN A 49 -42.17 28.96 17.73
N PHE A 50 -43.36 28.44 18.04
CA PHE A 50 -43.69 27.03 17.83
C PHE A 50 -43.57 26.62 16.36
N ASN A 51 -44.11 27.42 15.43
CA ASN A 51 -43.98 27.17 14.00
C ASN A 51 -42.52 27.23 13.52
N ILE A 52 -41.72 28.17 14.02
CA ILE A 52 -40.28 28.24 13.73
C ILE A 52 -39.56 26.98 14.22
N SER A 53 -39.91 26.49 15.42
CA SER A 53 -39.30 25.27 15.98
C SER A 53 -39.54 24.05 15.10
N ILE A 54 -40.75 23.92 14.53
CA ILE A 54 -41.12 22.85 13.58
C ILE A 54 -40.31 22.98 12.28
N ILE A 55 -40.14 24.19 11.74
CA ILE A 55 -39.32 24.41 10.54
C ILE A 55 -37.88 23.97 10.80
N PHE A 56 -37.29 24.35 11.94
CA PHE A 56 -35.94 23.92 12.29
C PHE A 56 -35.82 22.41 12.48
N LEU A 57 -36.84 21.76 13.05
CA LEU A 57 -36.89 20.30 13.17
C LEU A 57 -36.89 19.65 11.78
N CYS A 58 -37.77 20.08 10.88
CA CYS A 58 -37.84 19.60 9.50
C CYS A 58 -36.51 19.79 8.77
N CYS A 59 -35.88 20.97 8.87
CA CYS A 59 -34.57 21.23 8.27
C CYS A 59 -33.49 20.31 8.84
N SER A 60 -33.49 20.06 10.16
CA SER A 60 -32.53 19.16 10.80
C SER A 60 -32.65 17.72 10.29
N ILE A 61 -33.88 17.22 10.10
CA ILE A 61 -34.16 15.89 9.56
C ILE A 61 -33.70 15.79 8.11
N ILE A 62 -34.01 16.80 7.28
CA ILE A 62 -33.56 16.84 5.88
C ILE A 62 -32.03 16.82 5.81
N PHE A 63 -31.34 17.64 6.60
CA PHE A 63 -29.87 17.64 6.63
C PHE A 63 -29.30 16.31 7.13
N TYR A 64 -29.95 15.66 8.09
CA TYR A 64 -29.57 14.33 8.55
C TYR A 64 -29.72 13.28 7.44
N LEU A 65 -30.85 13.25 6.73
CA LEU A 65 -31.06 12.35 5.59
C LEU A 65 -30.04 12.59 4.49
N LEU A 66 -29.78 13.85 4.12
CA LEU A 66 -28.74 14.21 3.16
C LEU A 66 -27.33 13.77 3.61
N SER A 67 -27.09 13.71 4.92
CA SER A 67 -25.83 13.22 5.46
C SER A 67 -25.66 11.71 5.28
N LEU A 68 -26.76 10.93 5.28
CA LEU A 68 -26.75 9.48 5.06
C LEU A 68 -26.47 9.11 3.59
N PHE A 69 -26.96 9.91 2.65
CA PHE A 69 -26.73 9.68 1.21
C PHE A 69 -25.31 10.03 0.75
N LYS A 70 -24.52 10.68 1.60
CA LYS A 70 -23.15 11.02 1.26
C LYS A 70 -22.25 9.81 1.50
N VAL A 71 -22.03 9.04 0.44
CA VAL A 71 -21.04 7.96 0.40
C VAL A 71 -19.70 8.53 0.88
N GLU A 72 -19.25 8.11 2.05
CA GLU A 72 -17.88 8.30 2.50
C GLU A 72 -17.01 7.48 1.55
N ASN A 73 -16.56 8.12 0.47
CA ASN A 73 -15.30 7.73 -0.12
C ASN A 73 -14.28 7.98 1.00
N SER A 74 -13.84 6.91 1.65
CA SER A 74 -12.84 6.90 2.70
C SER A 74 -11.52 7.45 2.14
N LYS A 75 -11.48 8.77 1.99
CA LYS A 75 -10.27 9.50 1.66
C LYS A 75 -9.45 9.50 2.93
N ILE A 76 -8.45 8.61 2.98
CA ILE A 76 -7.40 8.67 3.97
C ILE A 76 -6.71 10.02 3.77
N GLU A 77 -7.02 10.99 4.62
CA GLU A 77 -6.33 12.28 4.63
C GLU A 77 -4.99 12.07 5.35
N LEU A 78 -3.95 11.85 4.55
CA LEU A 78 -2.58 11.87 5.05
C LEU A 78 -2.16 13.32 5.32
N GLU A 79 -1.36 13.51 6.36
CA GLU A 79 -0.74 14.80 6.61
C GLU A 79 0.19 15.17 5.46
N ASN A 80 0.17 16.45 5.08
CA ASN A 80 1.10 16.92 4.07
C ASN A 80 2.50 16.97 4.68
N PRO A 81 3.53 16.45 3.98
CA PRO A 81 4.89 16.58 4.45
C PRO A 81 5.28 18.06 4.60
N PRO A 82 6.23 18.41 5.47
CA PRO A 82 6.74 19.77 5.57
C PRO A 82 7.33 20.26 4.24
N TYR A 83 7.15 21.54 3.90
CA TYR A 83 7.66 22.12 2.65
C TYR A 83 9.18 21.99 2.50
N LYS A 84 9.93 22.19 3.59
CA LYS A 84 11.39 22.07 3.61
C LYS A 84 11.84 20.65 3.29
N ALA A 85 11.26 19.65 3.98
CA ALA A 85 11.55 18.23 3.75
C ALA A 85 11.21 17.83 2.30
N SER A 86 10.10 18.33 1.77
CA SER A 86 9.66 18.05 0.40
C SER A 86 10.60 18.57 -0.69
N LYS A 87 11.51 19.49 -0.36
CA LYS A 87 12.49 20.10 -1.28
C LYS A 87 13.94 19.70 -1.01
N GLU A 88 14.20 18.89 0.02
CA GLU A 88 15.55 18.52 0.43
C GLU A 88 16.22 17.53 -0.54
N GLY A 89 15.41 16.78 -1.31
CA GLY A 89 15.89 15.85 -2.32
C GLY A 89 16.15 16.45 -3.70
N SER A 90 16.83 15.66 -4.54
CA SER A 90 17.11 16.00 -5.95
C SER A 90 16.28 15.20 -6.94
N ILE A 91 15.66 14.09 -6.52
CA ILE A 91 14.83 13.25 -7.40
C ILE A 91 13.38 13.72 -7.31
N LYS A 92 12.91 14.43 -8.33
CA LYS A 92 11.51 14.83 -8.39
C LYS A 92 10.61 13.62 -8.67
N ILE A 93 9.73 13.26 -7.74
CA ILE A 93 8.77 12.17 -7.96
C ILE A 93 7.36 12.65 -8.28
N GLY A 94 7.01 13.89 -7.91
CA GLY A 94 5.65 14.37 -8.13
C GLY A 94 5.34 15.73 -7.51
N ARG A 95 4.07 15.93 -7.16
CA ARG A 95 3.54 17.14 -6.52
C ARG A 95 2.62 16.78 -5.38
N ILE A 96 2.71 17.53 -4.28
CA ILE A 96 1.76 17.44 -3.17
C ILE A 96 0.43 18.06 -3.58
N LEU A 97 -0.65 17.33 -3.32
CA LEU A 97 -2.03 17.74 -3.59
C LEU A 97 -2.78 17.93 -2.27
N ARG A 98 -3.54 19.03 -2.17
CA ARG A 98 -4.53 19.22 -1.09
C ARG A 98 -5.90 19.40 -1.73
N GLY A 99 -6.71 18.34 -1.68
CA GLY A 99 -7.93 18.27 -2.50
C GLY A 99 -7.59 18.37 -3.98
N ALA A 100 -8.22 19.30 -4.71
CA ALA A 100 -7.93 19.55 -6.12
C ALA A 100 -6.76 20.53 -6.36
N SER A 101 -6.20 21.12 -5.30
CA SER A 101 -5.17 22.16 -5.42
C SER A 101 -3.76 21.57 -5.39
N LYS A 102 -2.96 21.89 -6.42
CA LYS A 102 -1.53 21.56 -6.48
C LYS A 102 -0.77 22.54 -5.59
N LYS A 103 0.04 22.03 -4.64
CA LYS A 103 0.80 22.85 -3.70
C LYS A 103 2.23 23.09 -4.17
N TYR A 104 3.08 22.08 -4.10
CA TYR A 104 4.49 22.19 -4.47
C TYR A 104 5.03 20.85 -4.96
N ASN A 105 6.20 20.87 -5.61
CA ASN A 105 6.89 19.67 -6.06
C ASN A 105 7.44 18.89 -4.84
N PHE A 106 7.39 17.56 -4.93
CA PHE A 106 7.94 16.67 -3.92
C PHE A 106 9.14 15.93 -4.51
N PHE A 107 10.24 15.92 -3.76
CA PHE A 107 11.51 15.34 -4.14
C PHE A 107 11.95 14.30 -3.10
N LEU A 108 12.58 13.22 -3.57
CA LEU A 108 13.29 12.25 -2.74
C LEU A 108 14.78 12.54 -2.75
N SER A 109 15.41 12.39 -1.59
CA SER A 109 16.86 12.32 -1.45
C SER A 109 17.34 10.88 -1.61
N ILE A 110 18.65 10.68 -1.80
CA ILE A 110 19.23 9.32 -1.79
C ILE A 110 19.00 8.65 -0.44
N LYS A 111 19.10 9.41 0.67
CA LYS A 111 18.88 8.92 2.04
C LYS A 111 17.46 8.41 2.26
N ASP A 112 16.48 8.91 1.51
CA ASP A 112 15.11 8.39 1.55
C ASP A 112 15.02 7.03 0.87
N LEU A 113 15.76 6.83 -0.23
CA LEU A 113 15.80 5.56 -0.95
C LEU A 113 16.53 4.44 -0.18
N GLU A 114 17.46 4.80 0.70
CA GLU A 114 18.13 3.86 1.62
C GLU A 114 17.14 3.19 2.59
N LYS A 115 15.97 3.80 2.83
CA LYS A 115 14.92 3.25 3.72
C LYS A 115 13.94 2.31 3.00
N HIS A 116 14.22 1.98 1.75
CA HIS A 116 13.32 1.28 0.83
C HIS A 116 12.06 2.09 0.47
N MET A 117 11.49 1.77 -0.69
CA MET A 117 10.28 2.40 -1.20
C MET A 117 9.27 1.33 -1.58
N PHE A 118 8.05 1.44 -1.07
CA PHE A 118 6.94 0.57 -1.42
C PHE A 118 5.96 1.31 -2.33
N ILE A 119 5.76 0.78 -3.55
CA ILE A 119 4.86 1.37 -4.55
C ILE A 119 3.68 0.42 -4.75
N CYS A 120 2.48 0.87 -4.38
CA CYS A 120 1.25 0.08 -4.48
C CYS A 120 0.18 0.77 -5.33
N GLY A 121 -0.77 -0.01 -5.82
CA GLY A 121 -1.87 0.46 -6.66
C GLY A 121 -2.45 -0.67 -7.53
N SER A 122 -3.70 -0.55 -7.95
CA SER A 122 -4.34 -1.52 -8.85
C SER A 122 -3.70 -1.53 -10.25
N THR A 123 -4.03 -2.53 -11.06
CA THR A 123 -3.60 -2.57 -12.47
C THR A 123 -4.12 -1.34 -13.22
N GLY A 124 -3.29 -0.76 -14.08
CA GLY A 124 -3.66 0.44 -14.85
C GLY A 124 -3.48 1.78 -14.12
N THR A 125 -3.09 1.81 -12.84
CA THR A 125 -2.88 3.08 -12.10
C THR A 125 -1.56 3.78 -12.41
N GLY A 126 -0.73 3.21 -13.29
CA GLY A 126 0.52 3.81 -13.72
C GLY A 126 1.76 3.47 -12.89
N LYS A 127 1.74 2.40 -12.08
CA LYS A 127 2.92 1.94 -11.31
C LYS A 127 4.16 1.77 -12.19
N SER A 128 4.05 1.04 -13.29
CA SER A 128 5.17 0.80 -14.20
C SER A 128 5.64 2.09 -14.86
N ASN A 129 4.72 2.96 -15.27
CA ASN A 129 5.05 4.29 -15.81
C ASN A 129 5.81 5.15 -14.79
N PHE A 130 5.42 5.10 -13.52
CA PHE A 130 6.14 5.77 -12.44
C PHE A 130 7.57 5.23 -12.30
N ILE A 131 7.75 3.91 -12.20
CA ILE A 131 9.08 3.28 -12.02
C ILE A 131 9.98 3.57 -13.23
N GLN A 132 9.45 3.47 -14.45
CA GLN A 132 10.19 3.78 -15.69
C GLN A 132 10.74 5.21 -15.66
N ASN A 133 9.88 6.20 -15.41
CA ASN A 133 10.29 7.60 -15.33
C ASN A 133 11.26 7.84 -14.17
N PHE A 134 11.03 7.17 -13.04
CA PHE A 134 11.92 7.22 -11.88
C PHE A 134 13.32 6.71 -12.23
N LEU A 135 13.46 5.54 -12.87
CA LEU A 135 14.75 4.96 -13.25
C LEU A 135 15.48 5.81 -14.29
N ILE A 136 14.76 6.38 -15.27
CA ILE A 136 15.35 7.31 -16.25
C ILE A 136 15.95 8.54 -15.52
N ASN A 137 15.19 9.13 -14.60
CA ASN A 137 15.65 10.31 -13.86
C ASN A 137 16.78 9.96 -12.89
N PHE A 138 16.67 8.82 -12.20
CA PHE A 138 17.68 8.32 -11.28
C PHE A 138 19.02 8.12 -11.99
N SER A 139 19.02 7.42 -13.13
CA SER A 139 20.24 7.14 -13.90
C SER A 139 20.87 8.39 -14.51
N LYS A 140 20.06 9.42 -14.80
CA LYS A 140 20.57 10.73 -15.27
C LYS A 140 21.22 11.54 -14.17
N LEU A 141 20.68 11.47 -12.96
CA LEU A 141 21.15 12.25 -11.81
C LEU A 141 22.32 11.58 -11.10
N TYR A 142 22.41 10.25 -11.16
CA TYR A 142 23.40 9.48 -10.42
C TYR A 142 24.06 8.44 -11.32
N ASN A 143 25.38 8.37 -11.21
CA ASN A 143 26.15 7.27 -11.77
C ASN A 143 26.14 6.07 -10.82
N LYS A 144 24.95 5.47 -10.60
CA LYS A 144 24.76 4.30 -9.74
C LYS A 144 24.03 3.20 -10.51
N PRO A 145 24.53 1.94 -10.50
CA PRO A 145 23.84 0.84 -11.14
C PRO A 145 22.54 0.52 -10.40
N PHE A 146 21.57 -0.01 -11.13
CA PHE A 146 20.36 -0.59 -10.56
C PHE A 146 20.16 -2.00 -11.12
N PHE A 147 19.49 -2.84 -10.34
CA PHE A 147 19.06 -4.16 -10.77
C PHE A 147 17.54 -4.21 -10.71
N LEU A 148 16.91 -4.50 -11.84
CA LEU A 148 15.46 -4.56 -11.98
C LEU A 148 15.06 -5.99 -12.33
N VAL A 149 14.19 -6.58 -11.52
CA VAL A 149 13.57 -7.88 -11.80
C VAL A 149 12.14 -7.62 -12.24
N GLU A 150 11.77 -8.10 -13.43
CA GLU A 150 10.43 -7.97 -13.97
C GLU A 150 10.01 -9.23 -14.77
N PHE A 151 8.71 -9.37 -15.01
CA PHE A 151 8.16 -10.57 -15.67
C PHE A 151 7.38 -10.28 -16.96
N LYS A 152 7.11 -9.01 -17.29
CA LYS A 152 6.17 -8.63 -18.37
C LYS A 152 6.83 -7.98 -19.59
N GLY A 153 8.11 -7.66 -19.50
CA GLY A 153 8.85 -6.92 -20.52
C GLY A 153 8.46 -5.44 -20.62
N GLU A 154 7.82 -4.89 -19.58
CA GLU A 154 7.33 -3.49 -19.57
C GLU A 154 8.48 -2.47 -19.53
N TYR A 155 9.73 -2.90 -19.30
CA TYR A 155 10.88 -2.03 -19.11
C TYR A 155 11.93 -2.14 -20.22
N HIS A 156 11.72 -2.98 -21.25
CA HIS A 156 12.72 -3.15 -22.32
C HIS A 156 13.05 -1.87 -23.07
N PHE A 157 12.06 -1.01 -23.30
CA PHE A 157 12.26 0.27 -23.98
C PHE A 157 13.23 1.21 -23.22
N LEU A 158 13.53 0.91 -21.95
CA LEU A 158 14.55 1.66 -21.21
C LEU A 158 15.93 1.53 -21.86
N GLN A 159 16.21 0.49 -22.64
CA GLN A 159 17.48 0.39 -23.40
C GLN A 159 17.65 1.55 -24.38
N ASP A 160 16.56 2.05 -24.97
CA ASP A 160 16.60 3.22 -25.86
C ASP A 160 16.91 4.53 -25.11
N LYS A 161 16.72 4.54 -23.78
CA LYS A 161 16.91 5.71 -22.91
C LYS A 161 18.17 5.64 -22.08
N LEU A 162 18.66 4.43 -21.80
CA LEU A 162 19.78 4.12 -20.93
C LEU A 162 20.76 3.24 -21.71
N LYS A 163 21.81 3.86 -22.25
CA LYS A 163 22.76 3.20 -23.17
C LYS A 163 23.44 1.97 -22.58
N ASP A 164 23.68 1.98 -21.27
CA ASP A 164 24.41 0.92 -20.57
C ASP A 164 23.46 -0.09 -19.88
N LEU A 165 22.18 -0.13 -20.28
CA LEU A 165 21.21 -1.08 -19.72
C LEU A 165 21.33 -2.46 -20.37
N LEU A 166 21.76 -3.43 -19.57
CA LEU A 166 21.78 -4.84 -19.94
C LEU A 166 20.47 -5.53 -19.55
N ILE A 167 19.85 -6.25 -20.49
CA ILE A 167 18.71 -7.13 -20.21
C ILE A 167 19.22 -8.57 -20.15
N LEU A 168 18.93 -9.23 -19.02
CA LEU A 168 19.28 -10.61 -18.76
C LEU A 168 18.01 -11.46 -18.79
N TRP A 169 18.02 -12.46 -19.66
CA TRP A 169 16.98 -13.44 -19.90
C TRP A 169 17.44 -14.79 -19.36
N PRO A 170 16.96 -15.21 -18.18
CA PRO A 170 17.29 -16.52 -17.64
C PRO A 170 16.96 -17.63 -18.64
N GLY A 171 17.97 -18.41 -19.02
CA GLY A 171 17.83 -19.50 -19.99
C GLY A 171 18.10 -19.12 -21.46
N GLU A 172 18.25 -17.84 -21.80
CA GLU A 172 18.60 -17.40 -23.15
C GLU A 172 20.01 -16.81 -23.20
N ASN A 173 20.22 -15.62 -22.62
CA ASN A 173 21.52 -14.93 -22.60
C ASN A 173 22.12 -14.84 -21.18
N PHE A 174 21.45 -15.46 -20.20
CA PHE A 174 21.87 -15.48 -18.81
C PHE A 174 21.64 -16.86 -18.20
N SER A 175 22.68 -17.44 -17.62
CA SER A 175 22.62 -18.70 -16.88
C SER A 175 23.54 -18.61 -15.67
N ILE A 176 23.08 -19.14 -14.54
CA ILE A 176 23.88 -19.26 -13.32
C ILE A 176 24.10 -20.75 -13.06
N ASN A 177 25.35 -21.15 -12.88
CA ASN A 177 25.64 -22.45 -12.31
C ASN A 177 25.51 -22.38 -10.80
N ILE A 178 24.41 -22.89 -10.24
CA ILE A 178 24.19 -22.87 -8.79
C ILE A 178 25.23 -23.69 -8.02
N PHE A 179 25.92 -24.63 -8.68
CA PHE A 179 26.93 -25.50 -8.05
C PHE A 179 28.33 -24.90 -8.03
N ASP A 180 28.57 -23.78 -8.73
CA ASP A 180 29.86 -23.07 -8.66
C ASP A 180 29.88 -22.18 -7.40
N PRO A 181 30.78 -22.43 -6.42
CA PRO A 181 30.84 -21.62 -5.22
C PRO A 181 31.47 -20.23 -5.44
N LEU A 182 31.99 -19.92 -6.64
CA LEU A 182 32.57 -18.63 -6.99
C LEU A 182 33.63 -18.13 -5.98
N GLY A 183 34.41 -19.07 -5.43
CA GLY A 183 35.45 -18.80 -4.42
C GLY A 183 34.97 -18.82 -2.97
N ALA A 184 33.68 -19.03 -2.70
CA ALA A 184 33.17 -19.31 -1.36
C ALA A 184 33.58 -20.72 -0.89
N ASN A 185 33.49 -20.97 0.41
CA ASN A 185 33.67 -22.32 0.95
C ASN A 185 32.55 -23.25 0.40
N PRO A 186 32.89 -24.41 -0.21
CA PRO A 186 31.91 -25.29 -0.83
C PRO A 186 30.80 -25.76 0.09
N LYS A 187 31.10 -26.03 1.36
CA LYS A 187 30.09 -26.44 2.35
C LYS A 187 29.12 -25.32 2.69
N ILE A 188 29.64 -24.10 2.92
CA ILE A 188 28.79 -22.92 3.17
C ILE A 188 27.91 -22.63 1.94
N HIS A 189 28.46 -22.80 0.74
CA HIS A 189 27.70 -22.63 -0.50
C HIS A 189 26.62 -23.71 -0.66
N ALA A 190 26.92 -24.97 -0.34
CA ALA A 190 25.96 -26.07 -0.34
C ALA A 190 24.79 -25.83 0.63
N GLU A 191 25.06 -25.35 1.85
CA GLU A 191 24.04 -24.94 2.82
C GLU A 191 23.13 -23.84 2.24
N ARG A 192 23.70 -22.83 1.55
CA ARG A 192 22.93 -21.79 0.88
C ARG A 192 22.06 -22.32 -0.25
N ILE A 193 22.57 -23.24 -1.08
CA ILE A 193 21.78 -23.88 -2.13
C ILE A 193 20.59 -24.60 -1.50
N PHE A 194 20.81 -25.37 -0.43
CA PHE A 194 19.75 -26.06 0.28
C PHE A 194 18.67 -25.09 0.78
N ASP A 195 19.06 -23.99 1.42
CA ASP A 195 18.12 -22.95 1.89
C ASP A 195 17.35 -22.29 0.75
N ILE A 196 17.98 -22.06 -0.41
CA ILE A 196 17.32 -21.54 -1.62
C ILE A 196 16.27 -22.55 -2.12
N LEU A 197 16.62 -23.83 -2.21
CA LEU A 197 15.71 -24.88 -2.67
C LEU A 197 14.50 -25.03 -1.74
N LYS A 198 14.74 -24.96 -0.42
CA LYS A 198 13.72 -25.05 0.62
C LYS A 198 12.80 -23.83 0.62
N SER A 199 13.35 -22.62 0.60
CA SER A 199 12.57 -21.37 0.60
C SER A 199 11.80 -21.14 -0.71
N GLY A 200 12.35 -21.62 -1.82
CA GLY A 200 11.70 -21.56 -3.13
C GLY A 200 10.60 -22.60 -3.34
N GLN A 201 10.30 -23.44 -2.34
CA GLN A 201 9.32 -24.54 -2.44
C GLN A 201 9.61 -25.47 -3.64
N PHE A 202 10.88 -25.59 -4.03
CA PHE A 202 11.30 -26.55 -5.06
C PHE A 202 11.31 -27.99 -4.52
N LEU A 203 11.21 -28.11 -3.20
CA LEU A 203 11.08 -29.34 -2.46
C LEU A 203 9.62 -29.47 -2.01
N ASP A 204 9.04 -30.65 -2.19
CA ASP A 204 7.60 -30.92 -2.06
C ASP A 204 7.01 -30.37 -0.74
N ASP A 205 5.86 -29.66 -0.79
CA ASP A 205 5.23 -28.98 0.35
C ASP A 205 4.88 -29.93 1.51
N SER A 206 4.77 -31.22 1.21
CA SER A 206 4.47 -32.28 2.17
C SER A 206 5.70 -32.98 2.74
N ALA A 207 6.89 -32.73 2.18
CA ALA A 207 8.12 -33.34 2.61
C ALA A 207 8.75 -32.53 3.75
N GLU A 208 8.36 -32.82 4.99
CA GLU A 208 9.20 -32.47 6.14
C GLU A 208 10.52 -33.24 6.02
N TYR A 209 11.59 -32.55 5.61
CA TYR A 209 12.93 -33.13 5.60
C TYR A 209 13.35 -33.38 7.05
N SER A 210 13.60 -34.64 7.39
CA SER A 210 14.24 -34.96 8.67
C SER A 210 15.64 -34.33 8.69
N PRO A 211 16.17 -33.97 9.87
CA PRO A 211 17.53 -33.43 9.97
C PRO A 211 18.59 -34.33 9.30
N GLN A 212 18.35 -35.63 9.26
CA GLN A 212 19.21 -36.59 8.56
C GLN A 212 19.14 -36.42 7.04
N MET A 213 17.95 -36.21 6.46
CA MET A 213 17.78 -35.96 5.03
C MET A 213 18.41 -34.63 4.61
N GLU A 214 18.23 -33.57 5.42
CA GLU A 214 18.87 -32.28 5.17
C GLU A 214 20.39 -32.43 5.14
N LYS A 215 20.96 -33.10 6.15
CA LYS A 215 22.39 -33.37 6.23
C LYS A 215 22.90 -34.12 5.00
N VAL A 216 22.23 -35.21 4.61
CA VAL A 216 22.62 -36.01 3.43
C VAL A 216 22.61 -35.15 2.16
N LEU A 217 21.59 -34.31 1.97
CA LEU A 217 21.50 -33.44 0.80
C LEU A 217 22.61 -32.37 0.80
N ILE A 218 22.91 -31.77 1.95
CA ILE A 218 24.02 -30.82 2.09
C ILE A 218 25.37 -31.50 1.82
N ASP A 219 25.57 -32.72 2.30
CA ASP A 219 26.80 -33.49 2.05
C ASP A 219 26.96 -33.80 0.55
N ILE A 220 25.88 -34.21 -0.14
CA ILE A 220 25.86 -34.39 -1.60
C ILE A 220 26.24 -33.07 -2.30
N LEU A 221 25.56 -31.97 -1.96
CA LEU A 221 25.81 -30.67 -2.57
C LEU A 221 27.25 -30.20 -2.32
N THR A 222 27.82 -30.49 -1.16
CA THR A 222 29.21 -30.15 -0.83
C THR A 222 30.18 -30.85 -1.77
N VAL A 223 30.02 -32.17 -1.98
CA VAL A 223 30.87 -32.94 -2.91
C VAL A 223 30.77 -32.40 -4.34
N VAL A 224 29.57 -32.00 -4.76
CA VAL A 224 29.31 -31.40 -6.08
C VAL A 224 30.00 -30.04 -6.21
N CYS A 225 29.91 -29.20 -5.18
CA CYS A 225 30.52 -27.87 -5.17
C CYS A 225 32.05 -27.90 -5.07
N GLU A 226 32.63 -28.92 -4.42
CA GLU A 226 34.09 -29.10 -4.28
C GLU A 226 34.77 -29.50 -5.59
N ASN A 227 34.12 -30.34 -6.40
CA ASN A 227 34.70 -30.88 -7.61
C ASN A 227 34.18 -30.15 -8.85
N LYS A 228 35.04 -29.36 -9.49
CA LYS A 228 34.71 -28.60 -10.72
C LYS A 228 34.12 -29.45 -11.84
N ASP A 229 34.57 -30.70 -12.00
CA ASP A 229 34.07 -31.60 -13.04
C ASP A 229 32.64 -32.08 -12.76
N ARG A 230 32.18 -31.95 -11.51
CA ARG A 230 30.84 -32.33 -11.05
C ARG A 230 29.89 -31.16 -10.84
N GLN A 231 30.34 -29.90 -11.01
CA GLN A 231 29.51 -28.70 -10.80
C GLN A 231 28.45 -28.55 -11.90
N SER A 232 27.53 -29.50 -11.98
CA SER A 232 26.46 -29.58 -12.97
C SER A 232 25.32 -30.43 -12.40
N TRP A 233 24.15 -30.36 -13.05
CA TRP A 233 23.02 -31.22 -12.70
C TRP A 233 23.33 -32.72 -12.88
N ASP A 234 24.13 -33.07 -13.89
CA ASP A 234 24.58 -34.45 -14.10
C ASP A 234 25.50 -34.91 -12.97
N GLY A 235 26.47 -34.09 -12.57
CA GLY A 235 27.35 -34.40 -11.44
C GLY A 235 26.59 -34.51 -10.11
N PHE A 236 25.56 -33.68 -9.90
CA PHE A 236 24.65 -33.82 -8.76
C PHE A 236 23.90 -35.16 -8.78
N LYS A 237 23.33 -35.54 -9.93
CA LYS A 237 22.62 -36.83 -10.10
C LYS A 237 23.54 -38.03 -9.87
N ASP A 238 24.78 -37.96 -10.34
CA ASP A 238 25.79 -38.99 -10.14
C ASP A 238 26.12 -39.14 -8.64
N CYS A 239 26.35 -38.03 -7.94
CA CYS A 239 26.59 -38.03 -6.49
C CYS A 239 25.41 -38.62 -5.70
N CYS A 240 24.18 -38.25 -6.04
CA CYS A 240 22.97 -38.84 -5.45
C CYS A 240 22.94 -40.36 -5.62
N THR A 241 23.32 -40.84 -6.80
CA THR A 241 23.33 -42.27 -7.13
C THR A 241 24.39 -43.02 -6.32
N ILE A 242 25.62 -42.49 -6.26
CA ILE A 242 26.73 -43.07 -5.48
C ILE A 242 26.35 -43.20 -4.01
N ILE A 243 25.80 -42.13 -3.41
CA ILE A 243 25.46 -42.11 -1.99
C ILE A 243 24.26 -43.02 -1.69
N ARG A 244 23.31 -43.14 -2.64
CA ARG A 244 22.23 -44.12 -2.52
C ARG A 244 22.75 -45.55 -2.45
N TYR A 245 23.69 -45.93 -3.31
CA TYR A 245 24.27 -47.29 -3.32
C TYR A 245 25.27 -47.56 -2.19
N SER A 246 25.91 -46.52 -1.65
CA SER A 246 26.84 -46.64 -0.52
C SER A 246 26.13 -46.83 0.83
N ASN A 247 24.84 -46.48 0.91
CA ASN A 247 24.00 -46.58 2.11
C ASN A 247 22.94 -47.70 2.03
N ILE A 248 23.03 -48.61 1.05
CA ILE A 248 22.24 -49.86 1.04
C ILE A 248 23.04 -50.87 1.88
N PRO A 249 22.51 -51.35 3.02
CA PRO A 249 23.14 -52.46 3.75
C PRO A 249 23.15 -53.76 2.93
#